data_AF-A0A5N8UNJ9-F1
#
_entry.id   AF-A0A5N8UNJ9-F1
#
_cell.length_a   1.000
_cell.length_b   1.000
_cell.length_c   1.000
_cell.angle_alpha   90.00
_cell.angle_beta   90.00
_cell.angle_gamma   90.00
#
_symmetry.space_group_name_H-M   'P 1'
#
loop_
_entity.id
_entity.type
_entity.pdbx_description
1 polymer ?
#
loop_
_entity_poly.entity_id
_entity_poly.type
_entity_poly.pdbx_seq_one_letter_code
_entity_poly.pdbx_strand_id
1 'polypeptide(L)'
;MPHTFPQLAHKLDTLRIELSVCPDHVDLFSHRCSRLFQRELQGLIERVLTRLDIPGQRCRISSPLVVNLGALPAVAFERAFCQRLEIRLEQLLRPLLSTAHIEPVGCQTTRSLSDNYLLFEQVLLQGKGPLSEPLDEWLQVQWLRDPESSLVTLARLCLNGASAQRLYRSLTPSTLTTLCEAWMPCVSMDEKCYQETLLLSALGYFQQHPQLAMPHAELEWPFSLRTLHQKQLLTLLFKEVSSLHASPSQTMKQWLQVLWRDVRIQTAVLTPLSDAQGKRLITWLGQPAIKVTGEQKLCAFEVKAPALAPLDSFHFERAQRPAATSNLAVMAEDLLTDNAVSCPTFGQREPFIHECAEDKAQRQNPEGKVLKVNSAGLCLLWPFLPSLFRHLGFIQRHAFVTEAAQYQAASCLQRLSHIVQAQEQPPEAIPMLLCGLTHKEQQPGIHVESATNEKLLKWFSALPGLLPSTWQRLSPVDIQQWFLQRPGWLAYEQGDTVIYIEPEPFDVLLNEWPWPTNMIVLPWFERPIKVKWGTPSD
;
A
#
# COMPACT_ATOMS: atom_id res chain seq x y z
N MET A 1 -42.33 1.62 -31.16
CA MET A 1 -41.81 0.36 -30.58
C MET A 1 -40.32 0.56 -30.36
N PRO A 2 -39.84 0.84 -29.14
CA PRO A 2 -38.40 0.91 -28.92
C PRO A 2 -37.85 -0.52 -28.94
N HIS A 3 -36.82 -0.72 -29.76
CA HIS A 3 -36.08 -1.96 -29.85
C HIS A 3 -35.36 -2.22 -28.52
N THR A 4 -35.82 -3.22 -27.79
CA THR A 4 -35.12 -3.78 -26.62
C THR A 4 -33.90 -4.52 -27.14
N PHE A 5 -32.71 -3.96 -26.95
CA PHE A 5 -31.46 -4.70 -27.14
C PHE A 5 -31.43 -5.90 -26.18
N PRO A 6 -30.99 -7.09 -26.63
CA PRO A 6 -30.87 -8.23 -25.73
C PRO A 6 -29.80 -7.91 -24.68
N GLN A 7 -30.22 -7.79 -23.43
CA GLN A 7 -29.28 -7.71 -22.30
C GLN A 7 -28.48 -9.01 -22.28
N LEU A 8 -27.15 -8.89 -22.37
CA LEU A 8 -26.23 -10.02 -22.17
C LEU A 8 -26.55 -10.71 -20.84
N ALA A 9 -26.84 -12.01 -20.88
CA ALA A 9 -27.31 -12.77 -19.71
C ALA A 9 -26.26 -12.89 -18.60
N HIS A 10 -24.97 -12.76 -18.95
CA HIS A 10 -23.85 -12.94 -18.02
C HIS A 10 -22.82 -11.81 -18.21
N LYS A 11 -22.28 -11.30 -17.09
CA LYS A 11 -21.23 -10.27 -17.07
C LYS A 11 -19.96 -10.86 -16.45
N LEU A 12 -18.84 -10.78 -17.17
CA LEU A 12 -17.53 -11.20 -16.69
C LEU A 12 -16.67 -9.95 -16.47
N ASP A 13 -16.30 -9.69 -15.21
CA ASP A 13 -15.61 -8.45 -14.83
C ASP A 13 -14.11 -8.48 -15.20
N THR A 14 -13.44 -9.63 -15.04
CA THR A 14 -12.00 -9.77 -15.36
C THR A 14 -11.65 -11.23 -15.65
N LEU A 15 -10.85 -11.47 -16.70
CA LEU A 15 -10.31 -12.80 -17.03
C LEU A 15 -8.79 -12.72 -17.11
N ARG A 16 -8.08 -13.52 -16.29
CA ARG A 16 -6.62 -13.64 -16.33
C ARG A 16 -6.25 -15.08 -16.70
N ILE A 17 -5.33 -15.23 -17.64
CA ILE A 17 -4.83 -16.53 -18.10
C ILE A 17 -3.32 -16.49 -18.05
N GLU A 18 -2.73 -17.46 -17.35
CA GLU A 18 -1.28 -17.63 -17.24
C GLU A 18 -0.86 -18.95 -17.89
N LEU A 19 0.09 -18.88 -18.81
CA LEU A 19 0.63 -20.04 -19.53
C LEU A 19 2.16 -19.97 -19.49
N SER A 20 2.78 -21.01 -18.95
CA SER A 20 4.24 -21.18 -19.00
C SER A 20 4.59 -21.96 -20.27
N VAL A 21 5.26 -21.29 -21.22
CA VAL A 21 5.67 -21.86 -22.52
C VAL A 21 7.19 -21.93 -22.60
N CYS A 22 7.74 -22.97 -23.25
CA CYS A 22 9.17 -23.02 -23.54
C CYS A 22 9.61 -21.84 -24.45
N PRO A 23 10.77 -21.22 -24.19
CA PRO A 23 11.26 -20.04 -24.93
C PRO A 23 11.29 -20.22 -26.45
N ASP A 24 11.63 -21.43 -26.91
CA ASP A 24 11.81 -21.75 -28.33
C ASP A 24 10.51 -21.74 -29.16
N HIS A 25 9.34 -21.71 -28.51
CA HIS A 25 8.04 -21.77 -29.18
C HIS A 25 7.12 -20.60 -28.82
N VAL A 26 7.64 -19.53 -28.18
CA VAL A 26 6.85 -18.40 -27.68
C VAL A 26 6.03 -17.74 -28.79
N ASP A 27 6.61 -17.49 -29.96
CA ASP A 27 5.90 -16.81 -31.06
C ASP A 27 4.78 -17.67 -31.65
N LEU A 28 5.04 -18.98 -31.82
CA LEU A 28 4.07 -19.94 -32.33
C LEU A 28 2.87 -20.08 -31.37
N PHE A 29 3.13 -20.15 -30.06
CA PHE A 29 2.08 -20.24 -29.05
C PHE A 29 1.36 -18.92 -28.81
N SER A 30 2.04 -17.77 -28.91
CA SER A 30 1.42 -16.46 -28.81
C SER A 30 0.31 -16.28 -29.85
N HIS A 31 0.57 -16.65 -31.11
CA HIS A 31 -0.43 -16.58 -32.18
C HIS A 31 -1.60 -17.57 -31.96
N ARG A 32 -1.33 -18.79 -31.48
CA ARG A 32 -2.37 -19.79 -31.18
C ARG A 32 -3.25 -19.36 -30.00
N CYS A 33 -2.65 -18.81 -28.93
CA CYS A 33 -3.36 -18.27 -27.77
C CYS A 33 -4.25 -17.09 -28.16
N SER A 34 -3.72 -16.13 -28.93
CA SER A 34 -4.49 -14.99 -29.42
C SER A 34 -5.74 -15.44 -30.20
N ARG A 35 -5.59 -16.40 -31.12
CA ARG A 35 -6.72 -16.97 -31.87
C ARG A 35 -7.75 -17.68 -30.99
N LEU A 36 -7.29 -18.47 -30.01
CA LEU A 36 -8.18 -19.19 -29.08
C LEU A 36 -8.98 -18.21 -28.22
N PHE A 37 -8.33 -17.17 -27.70
CA PHE A 37 -8.97 -16.17 -26.84
C PHE A 37 -9.96 -15.28 -27.60
N GLN A 38 -9.67 -14.94 -28.85
CA GLN A 38 -10.56 -14.12 -29.67
C GLN A 38 -11.76 -14.90 -30.23
N ARG A 39 -11.60 -16.18 -30.59
CA ARG A 39 -12.64 -16.92 -31.34
C ARG A 39 -13.43 -17.94 -30.53
N GLU A 40 -12.81 -18.62 -29.56
CA GLU A 40 -13.40 -19.81 -28.95
C GLU A 40 -13.70 -19.65 -27.46
N LEU A 41 -12.87 -18.89 -26.74
CA LEU A 41 -12.93 -18.78 -25.29
C LEU A 41 -14.23 -18.12 -24.79
N GLN A 42 -14.63 -17.00 -25.37
CA GLN A 42 -15.86 -16.30 -24.97
C GLN A 42 -17.08 -17.20 -25.14
N GLY A 43 -17.21 -17.84 -26.31
CA GLY A 43 -18.32 -18.77 -26.57
C GLY A 43 -18.28 -20.01 -25.68
N LEU A 44 -17.11 -20.49 -25.26
CA LEU A 44 -16.99 -21.60 -24.32
C LEU A 44 -17.50 -21.22 -22.92
N ILE A 45 -17.04 -20.09 -22.39
CA ILE A 45 -17.45 -19.61 -21.08
C ILE A 45 -18.96 -19.37 -21.07
N GLU A 46 -19.49 -18.69 -22.09
CA GLU A 46 -20.92 -18.44 -22.22
C GLU A 46 -21.73 -19.74 -22.25
N ARG A 47 -21.31 -20.75 -23.04
CA ARG A 47 -21.98 -22.06 -23.04
C ARG A 47 -21.98 -22.77 -21.68
N VAL A 48 -20.90 -22.67 -20.91
CA VAL A 48 -20.84 -23.24 -19.56
C VAL A 48 -21.79 -22.49 -18.63
N LEU A 49 -21.78 -21.17 -18.66
CA LEU A 49 -22.65 -20.34 -17.83
C LEU A 49 -24.13 -20.54 -18.16
N THR A 50 -24.52 -20.59 -19.44
CA THR A 50 -25.90 -20.83 -19.85
C THR A 50 -26.40 -22.22 -19.46
N ARG A 51 -25.54 -23.25 -19.44
CA ARG A 51 -25.91 -24.59 -18.95
C ARG A 51 -26.11 -24.65 -17.44
N LEU A 52 -25.48 -23.74 -16.70
CA LEU A 52 -25.56 -23.64 -15.25
C LEU A 52 -26.52 -22.52 -14.80
N ASP A 53 -27.14 -21.82 -15.74
CA ASP A 53 -28.05 -20.72 -15.47
C ASP A 53 -29.35 -21.25 -14.86
N ILE A 54 -29.80 -20.60 -13.79
CA ILE A 54 -31.04 -20.93 -13.09
C ILE A 54 -32.00 -19.76 -13.32
N PRO A 55 -33.14 -19.97 -14.02
CA PRO A 55 -34.00 -18.87 -14.42
C PRO A 55 -34.52 -18.09 -13.20
N GLY A 56 -34.30 -16.77 -13.21
CA GLY A 56 -34.76 -15.86 -12.17
C GLY A 56 -33.76 -15.56 -11.04
N GLN A 57 -32.57 -16.16 -11.05
CA GLN A 57 -31.53 -15.93 -10.03
C GLN A 57 -30.32 -15.19 -10.61
N ARG A 58 -29.90 -14.10 -9.97
CA ARG A 58 -28.65 -13.38 -10.33
C ARG A 58 -27.57 -13.76 -9.33
N CYS A 59 -26.64 -14.59 -9.77
CA CYS A 59 -25.50 -15.01 -8.94
C CYS A 59 -24.29 -14.12 -9.22
N ARG A 60 -23.70 -13.55 -8.16
CA ARG A 60 -22.44 -12.80 -8.25
C ARG A 60 -21.37 -13.56 -7.49
N ILE A 61 -20.30 -13.92 -8.18
CA ILE A 61 -19.14 -14.58 -7.58
C ILE A 61 -18.15 -13.49 -7.21
N SER A 62 -18.02 -13.21 -5.91
CA SER A 62 -17.22 -12.10 -5.39
C SER A 62 -15.73 -12.44 -5.27
N SER A 63 -15.38 -13.73 -5.27
CA SER A 63 -13.98 -14.20 -5.23
C SER A 63 -13.48 -14.56 -6.62
N PRO A 64 -12.22 -14.23 -6.99
CA PRO A 64 -11.65 -14.64 -8.27
C PRO A 64 -11.61 -16.17 -8.36
N LEU A 65 -12.23 -16.72 -9.39
CA LEU A 65 -12.25 -18.16 -9.62
C LEU A 65 -10.93 -18.61 -10.26
N VAL A 66 -10.07 -19.28 -9.49
CA VAL A 66 -8.80 -19.80 -9.99
C VAL A 66 -8.99 -21.20 -10.58
N VAL A 67 -8.83 -21.33 -11.89
CA VAL A 67 -8.98 -22.61 -12.61
C VAL A 67 -7.62 -23.12 -13.06
N ASN A 68 -7.16 -24.24 -12.49
CA ASN A 68 -5.90 -24.87 -12.89
C ASN A 68 -6.15 -25.97 -13.94
N LEU A 69 -5.59 -25.79 -15.14
CA LEU A 69 -5.73 -26.71 -16.28
C LEU A 69 -4.62 -27.77 -16.37
N GLY A 70 -3.59 -27.66 -15.51
CA GLY A 70 -2.42 -28.53 -15.50
C GLY A 70 -1.57 -28.44 -16.78
N ALA A 71 -0.71 -29.43 -16.99
CA ALA A 71 0.15 -29.50 -18.18
C ALA A 71 -0.69 -29.80 -19.44
N LEU A 72 -0.65 -28.90 -20.41
CA LEU A 72 -1.40 -29.01 -21.67
C LEU A 72 -0.50 -29.57 -22.79
N PRO A 73 -1.00 -30.52 -23.61
CA PRO A 73 -0.23 -31.06 -24.72
C PRO A 73 -0.04 -30.02 -25.83
N ALA A 74 1.20 -29.80 -26.28
CA ALA A 74 1.54 -28.80 -27.28
C ALA A 74 0.83 -28.99 -28.64
N VAL A 75 0.67 -30.25 -29.07
CA VAL A 75 0.09 -30.60 -30.37
C VAL A 75 -1.43 -30.39 -30.39
N ALA A 76 -2.12 -30.76 -29.31
CA ALA A 76 -3.57 -30.68 -29.19
C ALA A 76 -4.01 -29.55 -28.24
N PHE A 77 -3.21 -28.47 -28.15
CA PHE A 77 -3.33 -27.42 -27.14
C PHE A 77 -4.74 -26.83 -27.08
N GLU A 78 -5.29 -26.38 -28.21
CA GLU A 78 -6.58 -25.69 -28.25
C GLU A 78 -7.70 -26.60 -27.75
N ARG A 79 -7.72 -27.84 -28.26
CA ARG A 79 -8.70 -28.84 -27.88
C ARG A 79 -8.58 -29.21 -26.41
N ALA A 80 -7.37 -29.45 -25.91
CA ALA A 80 -7.12 -29.84 -24.53
C ALA A 80 -7.42 -28.69 -23.55
N PHE A 81 -7.08 -27.46 -23.92
CA PHE A 81 -7.39 -26.25 -23.16
C PHE A 81 -8.90 -26.09 -23.01
N CYS A 82 -9.63 -26.06 -24.13
CA CYS A 82 -11.08 -25.90 -24.14
C CYS A 82 -11.78 -27.00 -23.33
N GLN A 83 -11.46 -28.27 -23.59
CA GLN A 83 -12.08 -29.39 -22.87
C GLN A 83 -11.83 -29.35 -21.36
N ARG A 84 -10.59 -29.08 -20.92
CA ARG A 84 -10.27 -29.05 -19.48
C ARG A 84 -10.88 -27.83 -18.80
N LEU A 85 -10.87 -26.67 -19.46
CA LEU A 85 -11.47 -25.46 -18.93
C LEU A 85 -12.97 -25.65 -18.74
N GLU A 86 -13.65 -26.22 -19.73
CA GLU A 86 -15.09 -26.50 -19.67
C GLU A 86 -15.43 -27.39 -18.46
N ILE A 87 -14.74 -28.52 -18.31
CA ILE A 87 -14.98 -29.47 -17.21
C ILE A 87 -14.67 -28.84 -15.84
N ARG A 88 -13.52 -28.17 -15.70
CA ARG A 88 -13.09 -27.61 -14.42
C ARG A 88 -13.93 -26.41 -13.99
N LEU A 89 -14.31 -25.56 -14.94
CA LEU A 89 -15.18 -24.42 -14.68
C LEU A 89 -16.55 -24.90 -14.19
N GLU A 90 -17.12 -25.92 -14.83
CA GLU A 90 -18.39 -26.50 -14.40
C GLU A 90 -18.31 -27.14 -13.00
N GLN A 91 -17.24 -27.90 -12.71
CA GLN A 91 -17.01 -28.53 -11.41
C GLN A 91 -16.91 -27.53 -10.27
N LEU A 92 -16.35 -26.34 -10.51
CA LEU A 92 -16.19 -25.31 -9.49
C LEU A 92 -17.46 -24.45 -9.33
N LEU A 93 -18.17 -24.17 -10.41
CA LEU A 93 -19.37 -23.33 -10.36
C LEU A 93 -20.60 -24.06 -9.81
N ARG A 94 -20.77 -25.34 -10.15
CA ARG A 94 -21.93 -26.14 -9.72
C ARG A 94 -22.15 -26.18 -8.19
N PRO A 95 -21.13 -26.42 -7.33
CA PRO A 95 -21.31 -26.38 -5.88
C PRO A 95 -21.61 -24.96 -5.37
N LEU A 96 -20.96 -23.93 -5.91
CA LEU A 96 -21.17 -22.53 -5.52
C LEU A 96 -22.60 -22.05 -5.81
N LEU A 97 -23.17 -22.50 -6.93
CA LEU A 97 -24.55 -22.19 -7.31
C LEU A 97 -25.57 -23.00 -6.49
N SER A 98 -25.21 -24.21 -6.05
CA SER A 98 -26.09 -25.08 -5.25
C SER A 98 -26.22 -24.61 -3.79
N THR A 99 -25.19 -23.96 -3.24
CA THR A 99 -25.20 -23.39 -1.87
C THR A 99 -25.87 -22.03 -1.77
N ALA A 100 -26.30 -21.43 -2.89
CA ALA A 100 -26.90 -20.10 -2.95
C ALA A 100 -28.41 -20.07 -2.56
N HIS A 101 -28.98 -21.18 -2.11
CA HIS A 101 -30.34 -21.19 -1.59
C HIS A 101 -30.37 -20.89 -0.09
N ILE A 102 -31.06 -19.78 0.22
CA ILE A 102 -31.39 -19.20 1.52
C ILE A 102 -30.32 -18.22 2.04
N GLU A 103 -30.52 -16.93 1.78
CA GLU A 103 -30.48 -15.89 2.82
C GLU A 103 -31.14 -14.58 2.34
N PRO A 104 -31.94 -13.90 3.17
CA PRO A 104 -32.64 -12.67 2.82
C PRO A 104 -31.67 -11.47 2.78
N VAL A 105 -32.07 -10.47 2.01
CA VAL A 105 -31.36 -9.20 1.74
C VAL A 105 -30.78 -8.60 3.02
N GLY A 106 -29.45 -8.70 3.18
CA GLY A 106 -28.79 -8.24 4.40
C GLY A 106 -27.30 -8.55 4.48
N CYS A 107 -26.54 -8.14 3.46
CA CYS A 107 -25.12 -7.80 3.54
C CYS A 107 -24.26 -8.68 4.47
N GLN A 108 -23.65 -9.76 3.96
CA GLN A 108 -22.46 -10.37 4.59
C GLN A 108 -21.36 -10.66 3.56
N THR A 109 -20.49 -9.67 3.38
CA THR A 109 -19.11 -9.90 2.94
C THR A 109 -18.34 -10.47 4.13
N THR A 110 -17.76 -11.65 3.95
CA THR A 110 -16.58 -12.10 4.68
C THR A 110 -15.46 -11.09 4.36
N ARG A 111 -15.29 -10.08 5.22
CA ARG A 111 -14.21 -9.10 5.08
C ARG A 111 -12.90 -9.78 5.45
N SER A 112 -11.85 -9.55 4.68
CA SER A 112 -10.52 -9.98 5.11
C SER A 112 -10.11 -9.18 6.36
N LEU A 113 -9.18 -9.73 7.16
CA LEU A 113 -8.61 -9.01 8.31
C LEU A 113 -8.06 -7.62 7.92
N SER A 114 -7.54 -7.48 6.69
CA SER A 114 -7.05 -6.21 6.15
C SER A 114 -8.19 -5.23 5.83
N ASP A 115 -9.31 -5.72 5.29
CA ASP A 115 -10.50 -4.89 5.00
C ASP A 115 -11.15 -4.41 6.31
N ASN A 116 -11.18 -5.25 7.33
CA ASN A 116 -11.66 -4.86 8.66
C ASN A 116 -10.73 -3.85 9.33
N TYR A 117 -9.40 -4.00 9.20
CA TYR A 117 -8.45 -3.03 9.73
C TYR A 117 -8.62 -1.63 9.13
N LEU A 118 -8.65 -1.52 7.80
CA LEU A 118 -8.84 -0.24 7.10
C LEU A 118 -10.18 0.41 7.44
N LEU A 119 -11.24 -0.40 7.54
CA LEU A 119 -12.56 0.10 7.90
C LEU A 119 -12.59 0.68 9.32
N PHE A 120 -12.03 -0.05 10.29
CA PHE A 120 -12.01 0.41 11.69
C PHE A 120 -11.12 1.64 11.85
N GLU A 121 -9.98 1.70 11.17
CA GLU A 121 -9.09 2.86 11.16
C GLU A 121 -9.76 4.11 10.58
N GLN A 122 -10.43 3.96 9.43
CA GLN A 122 -11.18 5.04 8.79
C GLN A 122 -12.33 5.55 9.67
N VAL A 123 -13.05 4.64 10.32
CA VAL A 123 -14.16 4.96 11.22
C VAL A 123 -13.66 5.64 12.50
N LEU A 124 -12.52 5.22 13.06
CA LEU A 124 -11.85 5.87 14.18
C LEU A 124 -11.34 7.27 13.83
N LEU A 125 -10.86 7.47 12.59
CA LEU A 125 -10.45 8.78 12.07
C LEU A 125 -11.64 9.75 11.98
N GLN A 126 -12.80 9.26 11.56
CA GLN A 126 -14.04 10.05 11.43
C GLN A 126 -14.75 10.27 12.76
N GLY A 127 -14.51 9.41 13.76
CA GLY A 127 -15.12 9.48 15.09
C GLY A 127 -16.60 9.10 15.13
N LYS A 128 -17.16 8.58 14.03
CA LYS A 128 -18.55 8.11 13.88
C LYS A 128 -18.58 6.89 12.96
N GLY A 129 -19.59 6.04 13.13
CA GLY A 129 -19.81 4.91 12.23
C GLY A 129 -20.15 5.34 10.79
N PRO A 130 -20.07 4.42 9.80
CA PRO A 130 -20.26 4.73 8.38
C PRO A 130 -21.59 5.40 8.03
N LEU A 131 -22.62 5.17 8.84
CA LEU A 131 -23.95 5.74 8.70
C LEU A 131 -24.21 6.92 9.65
N SER A 132 -23.14 7.57 10.13
CA SER A 132 -23.19 8.62 11.16
C SER A 132 -23.77 8.19 12.52
N GLU A 133 -23.87 6.88 12.73
CA GLU A 133 -24.26 6.27 14.01
C GLU A 133 -23.13 6.40 15.05
N PRO A 134 -23.44 6.30 16.36
CA PRO A 134 -22.42 6.35 17.41
C PRO A 134 -21.38 5.26 17.19
N LEU A 135 -20.09 5.63 17.28
CA LEU A 135 -18.98 4.69 17.08
C LEU A 135 -19.12 3.45 17.97
N ASP A 136 -19.55 3.66 19.21
CA ASP A 136 -19.70 2.63 20.22
C ASP A 136 -20.75 1.57 19.83
N GLU A 137 -21.92 2.01 19.36
CA GLU A 137 -22.99 1.12 18.88
C GLU A 137 -22.57 0.38 17.62
N TRP A 138 -21.93 1.06 16.68
CA TRP A 138 -21.44 0.43 15.46
C TRP A 138 -20.39 -0.64 15.74
N LEU A 139 -19.43 -0.36 16.62
CA LEU A 139 -18.39 -1.32 16.98
C LEU A 139 -18.97 -2.54 17.67
N GLN A 140 -19.95 -2.36 18.56
CA GLN A 140 -20.65 -3.49 19.18
C GLN A 140 -21.36 -4.36 18.12
N VAL A 141 -21.99 -3.76 17.12
CA VAL A 141 -22.64 -4.50 16.02
C VAL A 141 -21.62 -5.23 15.13
N GLN A 142 -20.50 -4.60 14.79
CA GLN A 142 -19.44 -5.27 14.01
C GLN A 142 -18.79 -6.40 14.79
N TRP A 143 -18.52 -6.19 16.08
CA TRP A 143 -18.00 -7.21 16.97
C TRP A 143 -18.96 -8.40 17.07
N LEU A 144 -20.27 -8.18 17.29
CA LEU A 144 -21.25 -9.28 17.35
C LEU A 144 -21.32 -10.10 16.07
N ARG A 145 -21.03 -9.46 14.93
CA ARG A 145 -21.14 -10.06 13.60
C ARG A 145 -19.92 -10.89 13.21
N ASP A 146 -18.72 -10.45 13.60
CA ASP A 146 -17.46 -11.17 13.38
C ASP A 146 -16.48 -10.92 14.55
N PRO A 147 -16.61 -11.66 15.66
CA PRO A 147 -15.84 -11.39 16.86
C PRO A 147 -14.36 -11.71 16.70
N GLU A 148 -14.01 -12.77 15.97
CA GLU A 148 -12.62 -13.17 15.78
C GLU A 148 -11.85 -12.12 14.97
N SER A 149 -12.38 -11.65 13.84
CA SER A 149 -11.68 -10.64 13.06
C SER A 149 -11.69 -9.26 13.73
N SER A 150 -12.77 -8.91 14.43
CA SER A 150 -12.93 -7.59 15.05
C SER A 150 -12.01 -7.42 16.25
N LEU A 151 -11.88 -8.43 17.11
CA LEU A 151 -11.02 -8.38 18.29
C LEU A 151 -9.54 -8.27 17.91
N VAL A 152 -9.09 -9.02 16.90
CA VAL A 152 -7.71 -8.94 16.37
C VAL A 152 -7.45 -7.54 15.83
N THR A 153 -8.39 -7.00 15.06
CA THR A 153 -8.28 -5.67 14.44
C THR A 153 -8.19 -4.57 15.49
N LEU A 154 -9.10 -4.57 16.46
CA LEU A 154 -9.13 -3.61 17.55
C LEU A 154 -7.86 -3.70 18.42
N ALA A 155 -7.32 -4.91 18.64
CA ALA A 155 -6.09 -5.10 19.40
C ALA A 155 -4.89 -4.51 18.65
N ARG A 156 -4.81 -4.71 17.33
CA ARG A 156 -3.76 -4.09 16.48
C ARG A 156 -3.84 -2.56 16.52
N LEU A 157 -5.05 -2.01 16.40
CA LEU A 157 -5.27 -0.56 16.45
C LEU A 157 -4.91 0.03 17.81
N CYS A 158 -5.12 -0.72 18.90
CA CYS A 158 -4.68 -0.29 20.22
C CYS A 158 -3.16 -0.24 20.35
N LEU A 159 -2.40 -1.06 19.63
CA LEU A 159 -0.93 -1.01 19.65
C LEU A 159 -0.35 0.15 18.83
N ASN A 160 -1.18 0.90 18.10
CA ASN A 160 -0.81 2.16 17.44
C ASN A 160 -1.18 3.36 18.32
N GLY A 161 -0.25 4.28 18.56
CA GLY A 161 -0.43 5.39 19.52
C GLY A 161 -1.57 6.35 19.22
N ALA A 162 -1.72 6.73 17.95
CA ALA A 162 -2.79 7.66 17.55
C ALA A 162 -4.16 6.97 17.64
N SER A 163 -4.23 5.72 17.20
CA SER A 163 -5.45 4.92 17.21
C SER A 163 -5.88 4.52 18.62
N ALA A 164 -4.93 4.20 19.52
CA ALA A 164 -5.20 3.91 20.93
C ALA A 164 -5.86 5.08 21.67
N GLN A 165 -5.34 6.30 21.47
CA GLN A 165 -5.90 7.49 22.11
C GLN A 165 -7.30 7.80 21.59
N ARG A 166 -7.54 7.61 20.29
CA ARG A 166 -8.85 7.81 19.68
C ARG A 166 -9.85 6.76 20.17
N LEU A 167 -9.46 5.49 20.15
CA LEU A 167 -10.29 4.39 20.61
C LEU A 167 -10.68 4.57 22.09
N TYR A 168 -9.73 4.93 22.95
CA TYR A 168 -10.03 5.23 24.36
C TYR A 168 -10.98 6.42 24.55
N ARG A 169 -10.87 7.48 23.74
CA ARG A 169 -11.73 8.68 23.86
C ARG A 169 -13.11 8.48 23.28
N SER A 170 -13.25 7.62 22.28
CA SER A 170 -14.48 7.48 21.51
C SER A 170 -15.41 6.38 22.00
N LEU A 171 -14.95 5.50 22.90
CA LEU A 171 -15.76 4.41 23.46
C LEU A 171 -16.24 4.70 24.87
N THR A 172 -17.40 4.13 25.20
CA THR A 172 -17.94 4.24 26.55
C THR A 172 -17.13 3.36 27.52
N PRO A 173 -17.08 3.72 28.82
CA PRO A 173 -16.39 2.92 29.82
C PRO A 173 -16.85 1.45 29.87
N SER A 174 -18.14 1.20 29.64
CA SER A 174 -18.70 -0.16 29.55
C SER A 174 -18.11 -0.95 28.40
N THR A 175 -18.05 -0.36 27.20
CA THR A 175 -17.49 -1.03 26.02
C THR A 175 -16.01 -1.30 26.19
N LEU A 176 -15.25 -0.35 26.75
CA LEU A 176 -13.83 -0.53 27.06
C LEU A 176 -13.60 -1.68 28.04
N THR A 177 -14.42 -1.79 29.08
CA THR A 177 -14.35 -2.90 30.04
C THR A 177 -14.65 -4.23 29.35
N THR A 178 -15.76 -4.34 28.61
CA THR A 178 -16.11 -5.58 27.91
C THR A 178 -15.02 -6.01 26.92
N LEU A 179 -14.38 -5.06 26.26
CA LEU A 179 -13.34 -5.31 25.27
C LEU A 179 -12.02 -5.76 25.92
N CYS A 180 -11.67 -5.22 27.10
CA CYS A 180 -10.56 -5.74 27.89
C CYS A 180 -10.84 -7.17 28.39
N GLU A 181 -12.05 -7.44 28.88
CA GLU A 181 -12.47 -8.79 29.32
C GLU A 181 -12.49 -9.80 28.16
N ALA A 182 -12.86 -9.36 26.96
CA ALA A 182 -12.82 -10.21 25.76
C ALA A 182 -11.41 -10.58 25.33
N TRP A 183 -10.45 -9.66 25.50
CA TRP A 183 -9.03 -9.90 25.24
C TRP A 183 -8.33 -10.69 26.35
N MET A 184 -8.78 -10.51 27.59
CA MET A 184 -8.21 -11.16 28.77
C MET A 184 -9.32 -11.70 29.69
N PRO A 185 -9.97 -12.81 29.33
CA PRO A 185 -11.10 -13.37 30.10
C PRO A 185 -10.72 -13.81 31.51
N CYS A 186 -9.43 -14.06 31.74
CA CYS A 186 -8.87 -14.52 33.01
C CYS A 186 -8.79 -13.42 34.09
N VAL A 187 -9.16 -12.17 33.78
CA VAL A 187 -9.04 -11.03 34.71
C VAL A 187 -10.36 -10.25 34.74
N SER A 188 -11.03 -10.24 35.90
CA SER A 188 -12.25 -9.44 36.12
C SER A 188 -11.91 -7.95 36.23
N MET A 189 -12.71 -7.12 35.59
CA MET A 189 -12.55 -5.65 35.58
C MET A 189 -13.51 -5.00 36.57
N ASP A 190 -13.09 -4.85 37.83
CA ASP A 190 -13.90 -4.21 38.87
C ASP A 190 -13.63 -2.69 39.00
N GLU A 191 -12.62 -2.18 38.27
CA GLU A 191 -12.14 -0.80 38.33
C GLU A 191 -12.27 -0.06 36.99
N LYS A 192 -12.10 1.26 36.99
CA LYS A 192 -12.12 2.09 35.78
C LYS A 192 -11.07 1.61 34.77
N CYS A 193 -11.50 1.37 33.53
CA CYS A 193 -10.60 1.07 32.42
C CYS A 193 -9.83 2.33 32.01
N TYR A 194 -8.50 2.28 32.12
CA TYR A 194 -7.60 3.34 31.62
C TYR A 194 -6.99 2.93 30.27
N GLN A 195 -6.44 3.88 29.54
CA GLN A 195 -5.78 3.62 28.25
C GLN A 195 -4.64 2.59 28.40
N GLU A 196 -3.89 2.64 29.49
CA GLU A 196 -2.81 1.69 29.78
C GLU A 196 -3.36 0.28 30.04
N THR A 197 -4.55 0.16 30.63
CA THR A 197 -5.23 -1.12 30.84
C THR A 197 -5.63 -1.77 29.51
N LEU A 198 -6.13 -0.95 28.58
CA LEU A 198 -6.50 -1.37 27.23
C LEU A 198 -5.28 -1.88 26.45
N LEU A 199 -4.15 -1.17 26.53
CA LEU A 199 -2.88 -1.56 25.90
C LEU A 199 -2.35 -2.89 26.44
N LEU A 200 -2.33 -3.06 27.78
CA LEU A 200 -1.87 -4.29 28.41
C LEU A 200 -2.77 -5.49 28.08
N SER A 201 -4.08 -5.25 27.98
CA SER A 201 -5.04 -6.30 27.60
C SER A 201 -4.87 -6.72 26.14
N ALA A 202 -4.64 -5.77 25.21
CA ALA A 202 -4.35 -6.05 23.81
C ALA A 202 -3.04 -6.85 23.64
N LEU A 203 -1.98 -6.51 24.39
CA LEU A 203 -0.74 -7.30 24.41
C LEU A 203 -0.98 -8.72 24.93
N GLY A 204 -1.80 -8.87 25.97
CA GLY A 204 -2.17 -10.17 26.53
C GLY A 204 -2.90 -11.04 25.51
N TYR A 205 -3.77 -10.44 24.71
CA TYR A 205 -4.46 -11.14 23.62
C TYR A 205 -3.49 -11.68 22.56
N PHE A 206 -2.52 -10.88 22.08
CA PHE A 206 -1.51 -11.39 21.14
C PHE A 206 -0.60 -12.45 21.73
N GLN A 207 -0.37 -12.40 23.04
CA GLN A 207 0.39 -13.43 23.74
C GLN A 207 -0.35 -14.78 23.77
N GLN A 208 -1.67 -14.76 23.95
CA GLN A 208 -2.53 -15.96 23.87
C GLN A 208 -2.72 -16.47 22.43
N HIS A 209 -2.47 -15.63 21.43
CA HIS A 209 -2.63 -15.95 20.01
C HIS A 209 -1.34 -15.70 19.19
N PRO A 210 -0.25 -16.45 19.42
CA PRO A 210 1.06 -16.21 18.83
C PRO A 210 1.11 -16.33 17.29
N GLN A 211 0.13 -17.00 16.68
CA GLN A 211 -0.05 -17.12 15.23
C GLN A 211 -0.47 -15.81 14.55
N LEU A 212 -0.97 -14.83 15.31
CA LEU A 212 -1.43 -13.56 14.76
C LEU A 212 -0.27 -12.59 14.58
N ALA A 213 -0.15 -11.99 13.39
CA ALA A 213 0.82 -10.92 13.17
C ALA A 213 0.47 -9.71 14.04
N MET A 214 1.47 -9.17 14.75
CA MET A 214 1.35 -8.00 15.60
C MET A 214 2.25 -6.87 15.08
N PRO A 215 1.86 -5.59 15.25
CA PRO A 215 2.68 -4.46 14.82
C PRO A 215 3.98 -4.35 15.61
N HIS A 216 5.00 -3.74 15.00
CA HIS A 216 6.25 -3.44 15.68
C HIS A 216 6.03 -2.41 16.80
N ALA A 217 6.90 -2.46 17.81
CA ALA A 217 6.85 -1.53 18.92
C ALA A 217 7.36 -0.14 18.47
N GLU A 218 6.45 0.70 18.01
CA GLU A 218 6.72 2.09 17.57
C GLU A 218 6.43 3.12 18.66
N LEU A 219 5.78 2.70 19.75
CA LEU A 219 5.28 3.59 20.79
C LEU A 219 6.35 3.85 21.87
N GLU A 220 6.58 5.11 22.24
CA GLU A 220 7.12 5.43 23.57
C GLU A 220 6.01 5.14 24.60
N TRP A 221 6.28 4.25 25.56
CA TRP A 221 5.27 3.87 26.57
C TRP A 221 4.71 5.12 27.27
N PRO A 222 3.42 5.40 27.11
CA PRO A 222 2.86 6.60 27.67
C PRO A 222 2.24 6.24 29.03
N PHE A 223 2.67 6.95 30.07
CA PHE A 223 2.00 7.04 31.39
C PHE A 223 2.21 5.90 32.41
N SER A 224 1.46 5.97 33.52
CA SER A 224 1.84 5.48 34.86
C SER A 224 1.04 4.25 35.28
N LEU A 225 1.66 3.37 36.07
CA LEU A 225 0.94 2.27 36.74
C LEU A 225 0.09 2.82 37.88
N ARG A 226 -1.23 2.81 37.71
CA ARG A 226 -2.20 3.40 38.66
C ARG A 226 -3.02 2.35 39.39
N THR A 227 -3.35 1.23 38.74
CA THR A 227 -4.31 0.26 39.28
C THR A 227 -3.67 -1.06 39.68
N LEU A 228 -4.32 -1.77 40.61
CA LEU A 228 -3.93 -3.14 40.97
C LEU A 228 -4.07 -4.07 39.76
N HIS A 229 -5.09 -3.84 38.94
CA HIS A 229 -5.37 -4.59 37.72
C HIS A 229 -4.21 -4.51 36.70
N GLN A 230 -3.63 -3.33 36.48
CA GLN A 230 -2.46 -3.16 35.59
C GLN A 230 -1.27 -3.99 36.08
N LYS A 231 -1.06 -4.11 37.40
CA LYS A 231 0.00 -4.95 37.97
C LYS A 231 -0.26 -6.44 37.74
N GLN A 232 -1.52 -6.88 37.82
CA GLN A 232 -1.91 -8.26 37.53
C GLN A 232 -1.69 -8.60 36.05
N LEU A 233 -2.12 -7.73 35.12
CA LEU A 233 -1.86 -7.90 33.68
C LEU A 233 -0.36 -7.97 33.37
N LEU A 234 0.45 -7.05 33.93
CA LEU A 234 1.91 -7.11 33.79
C LEU A 234 2.49 -8.41 34.33
N THR A 235 2.01 -8.88 35.49
CA THR A 235 2.48 -10.13 36.04
C THR A 235 2.19 -11.28 35.08
N LEU A 236 0.99 -11.35 34.50
CA LEU A 236 0.63 -12.38 33.52
C LEU A 236 1.49 -12.32 32.25
N LEU A 237 1.67 -11.13 31.68
CA LEU A 237 2.49 -10.92 30.48
C LEU A 237 3.93 -11.44 30.67
N PHE A 238 4.52 -11.15 31.83
CA PHE A 238 5.91 -11.54 32.15
C PHE A 238 6.04 -12.94 32.79
N LYS A 239 4.95 -13.57 33.23
CA LYS A 239 4.94 -14.90 33.88
C LYS A 239 5.20 -16.04 32.89
N GLU A 240 4.71 -15.95 31.66
CA GLU A 240 4.97 -17.00 30.65
C GLU A 240 6.44 -17.00 30.20
N VAL A 241 7.06 -15.82 30.11
CA VAL A 241 8.49 -15.66 29.78
C VAL A 241 9.38 -16.26 30.86
N SER A 242 8.97 -16.17 32.13
CA SER A 242 9.73 -16.68 33.27
C SER A 242 9.50 -18.17 33.58
N SER A 243 8.51 -18.81 32.95
CA SER A 243 8.09 -20.20 33.22
C SER A 243 8.46 -21.24 32.15
N LEU A 244 9.39 -20.92 31.23
CA LEU A 244 10.06 -21.86 30.29
C LEU A 244 9.20 -22.50 29.18
N HIS A 245 7.92 -22.14 29.02
CA HIS A 245 7.03 -22.90 28.12
C HIS A 245 6.76 -22.30 26.73
N ALA A 246 7.20 -21.08 26.43
CA ALA A 246 7.10 -20.54 25.08
C ALA A 246 8.19 -19.49 24.80
N SER A 247 8.78 -19.55 23.61
CA SER A 247 9.58 -18.47 23.05
C SER A 247 8.61 -17.46 22.42
N PRO A 248 8.32 -16.31 23.04
CA PRO A 248 7.40 -15.35 22.44
C PRO A 248 8.01 -14.81 21.13
N SER A 249 7.15 -14.31 20.24
CA SER A 249 7.58 -13.74 18.96
C SER A 249 8.61 -12.62 19.17
N GLN A 250 9.49 -12.40 18.19
CA GLN A 250 10.51 -11.36 18.28
C GLN A 250 9.88 -9.95 18.42
N THR A 251 8.69 -9.74 17.86
CA THR A 251 7.88 -8.55 18.01
C THR A 251 7.31 -8.40 19.43
N MET A 252 6.81 -9.47 20.05
CA MET A 252 6.39 -9.45 21.45
C MET A 252 7.57 -9.13 22.38
N LYS A 253 8.76 -9.68 22.11
CA LYS A 253 9.98 -9.34 22.85
C LYS A 253 10.31 -7.84 22.76
N GLN A 254 10.17 -7.22 21.59
CA GLN A 254 10.37 -5.77 21.42
C GLN A 254 9.38 -4.97 22.27
N TRP A 255 8.11 -5.35 22.30
CA TRP A 255 7.10 -4.72 23.15
C TRP A 255 7.42 -4.85 24.64
N LEU A 256 7.75 -6.04 25.11
CA LEU A 256 8.14 -6.26 26.50
C LEU A 256 9.41 -5.48 26.87
N GLN A 257 10.38 -5.34 25.96
CA GLN A 257 11.56 -4.49 26.15
C GLN A 257 11.21 -3.01 26.26
N VAL A 258 10.23 -2.51 25.51
CA VAL A 258 9.75 -1.12 25.63
C VAL A 258 9.09 -0.90 26.99
N LEU A 259 8.21 -1.81 27.43
CA LEU A 259 7.61 -1.77 28.77
C LEU A 259 8.68 -1.83 29.87
N TRP A 260 9.70 -2.66 29.68
CA TRP A 260 10.77 -2.85 30.65
C TRP A 260 11.63 -1.61 30.86
N ARG A 261 11.58 -0.60 30.00
CA ARG A 261 12.30 0.68 30.21
C ARG A 261 11.79 1.45 31.42
N ASP A 262 10.54 1.23 31.84
CA ASP A 262 9.97 1.91 33.00
C ASP A 262 10.33 1.19 34.31
N VAL A 263 11.01 1.90 35.20
CA VAL A 263 11.43 1.44 36.54
C VAL A 263 10.25 0.92 37.38
N ARG A 264 9.08 1.52 37.23
CA ARG A 264 7.87 1.14 37.98
C ARG A 264 7.33 -0.20 37.52
N ILE A 265 7.41 -0.47 36.21
CA ILE A 265 7.07 -1.77 35.62
C ILE A 265 8.06 -2.83 36.09
N GLN A 266 9.36 -2.54 36.05
CA GLN A 266 10.38 -3.46 36.57
C GLN A 266 10.11 -3.82 38.04
N THR A 267 9.82 -2.82 38.88
CA THR A 267 9.52 -3.04 40.31
C THR A 267 8.25 -3.87 40.46
N ALA A 268 7.16 -3.53 39.76
CA ALA A 268 5.89 -4.26 39.84
C ALA A 268 6.00 -5.72 39.39
N VAL A 269 6.79 -6.00 38.35
CA VAL A 269 6.99 -7.35 37.80
C VAL A 269 7.96 -8.17 38.65
N LEU A 270 9.03 -7.57 39.17
CA LEU A 270 10.03 -8.29 39.97
C LEU A 270 9.56 -8.60 41.40
N THR A 271 8.72 -7.75 42.00
CA THR A 271 8.22 -7.94 43.38
C THR A 271 7.57 -9.31 43.62
N PRO A 272 6.71 -9.84 42.72
CA PRO A 272 6.10 -11.17 42.91
C PRO A 272 6.98 -12.36 42.47
N LEU A 273 8.16 -12.14 41.88
CA LEU A 273 9.01 -13.20 41.32
C LEU A 273 10.12 -13.64 42.29
N SER A 274 10.52 -14.91 42.21
CA SER A 274 11.73 -15.38 42.90
C SER A 274 13.01 -14.83 42.25
N ASP A 275 14.10 -14.71 43.02
CA ASP A 275 15.41 -14.25 42.51
C ASP A 275 15.88 -14.98 41.25
N ALA A 276 15.62 -16.30 41.17
CA ALA A 276 15.98 -17.12 40.02
C ALA A 276 15.14 -16.77 38.78
N GLN A 277 13.84 -16.53 38.95
CA GLN A 277 12.94 -16.11 37.87
C GLN A 277 13.27 -14.69 37.40
N GLY A 278 13.52 -13.76 38.33
CA GLY A 278 13.91 -12.38 38.02
C GLY A 278 15.21 -12.31 37.22
N LYS A 279 16.25 -13.07 37.60
CA LYS A 279 17.51 -13.14 36.85
C LYS A 279 17.31 -13.65 35.42
N ARG A 280 16.54 -14.73 35.25
CA ARG A 280 16.24 -15.29 33.92
C ARG A 280 15.52 -14.29 33.03
N LEU A 281 14.55 -13.57 33.59
CA LEU A 281 13.79 -12.56 32.86
C LEU A 281 14.70 -11.43 32.37
N ILE A 282 15.57 -10.90 33.25
CA ILE A 282 16.54 -9.86 32.91
C ILE A 282 17.50 -10.33 31.81
N THR A 283 18.02 -11.57 31.92
CA THR A 283 18.90 -12.16 30.89
C THR A 283 18.19 -12.30 29.55
N TRP A 284 16.92 -12.73 29.55
CA TRP A 284 16.14 -12.91 28.33
C TRP A 284 15.84 -11.58 27.61
N LEU A 285 15.47 -10.55 28.37
CA LEU A 285 15.22 -9.21 27.85
C LEU A 285 16.50 -8.55 27.29
N GLY A 286 17.68 -8.97 27.75
CA GLY A 286 18.96 -8.39 27.34
C GLY A 286 19.13 -6.94 27.82
N GLN A 287 18.38 -6.54 28.85
CA GLN A 287 18.41 -5.20 29.44
C GLN A 287 18.54 -5.31 30.97
N PRO A 288 19.52 -4.63 31.59
CA PRO A 288 19.67 -4.66 33.04
C PRO A 288 18.48 -3.98 33.73
N ALA A 289 18.06 -4.50 34.89
CA ALA A 289 17.13 -3.78 35.75
C ALA A 289 17.79 -2.49 36.27
N ILE A 290 17.06 -1.39 36.20
CA ILE A 290 17.47 -0.09 36.72
C ILE A 290 17.41 -0.18 38.25
N LYS A 291 18.56 -0.03 38.91
CA LYS A 291 18.64 -0.06 40.37
C LYS A 291 17.81 1.08 40.96
N VAL A 292 16.70 0.75 41.60
CA VAL A 292 16.03 1.65 42.54
C VAL A 292 16.85 1.62 43.83
N THR A 293 17.65 2.66 44.06
CA THR A 293 18.27 2.89 45.38
C THR A 293 17.18 3.29 46.37
N GLY A 294 16.64 2.28 47.05
CA GLY A 294 15.82 2.37 48.25
C GLY A 294 15.99 1.06 49.01
N GLU A 295 17.05 1.01 49.82
CA GLU A 295 17.34 0.04 50.89
C GLU A 295 16.76 -1.38 50.76
N GLN A 296 17.54 -2.28 50.15
CA GLN A 296 18.21 -3.44 50.80
C GLN A 296 18.47 -4.57 49.79
N LYS A 297 19.76 -4.74 49.48
CA LYS A 297 20.46 -5.88 48.86
C LYS A 297 19.80 -6.56 47.63
N LEU A 298 20.43 -6.36 46.47
CA LEU A 298 20.79 -7.45 45.56
C LEU A 298 22.03 -7.05 44.72
N CYS A 299 23.01 -7.95 44.72
CA CYS A 299 24.39 -7.75 44.28
C CYS A 299 24.54 -7.37 42.79
N ALA A 300 25.53 -6.52 42.53
CA ALA A 300 25.97 -6.15 41.18
C ALA A 300 26.55 -7.35 40.42
N PHE A 301 26.22 -7.50 39.13
CA PHE A 301 26.95 -8.38 38.22
C PHE A 301 27.10 -7.70 36.85
N GLU A 302 28.35 -7.43 36.49
CA GLU A 302 28.78 -7.03 35.16
C GLU A 302 28.78 -8.24 34.23
N VAL A 303 28.26 -8.08 33.01
CA VAL A 303 28.44 -9.03 31.91
C VAL A 303 29.38 -8.39 30.90
N LYS A 304 30.56 -9.01 30.73
CA LYS A 304 31.59 -8.65 29.76
C LYS A 304 31.11 -8.99 28.33
N ALA A 305 31.01 -7.99 27.46
CA ALA A 305 30.87 -8.20 26.01
C ALA A 305 32.24 -8.54 25.37
N PRO A 306 32.31 -9.36 24.30
CA PRO A 306 33.56 -9.64 23.62
C PRO A 306 33.96 -8.45 22.72
N ALA A 307 35.25 -8.16 22.73
CA ALA A 307 35.87 -7.06 21.99
C ALA A 307 36.02 -7.39 20.49
N LEU A 308 35.71 -6.41 19.64
CA LEU A 308 36.24 -6.29 18.28
C LEU A 308 36.62 -4.82 18.04
N ALA A 309 37.83 -4.65 17.53
CA ALA A 309 38.60 -3.41 17.45
C ALA A 309 38.06 -2.43 16.36
N PRO A 310 38.47 -1.15 16.41
CA PRO A 310 37.82 -0.06 15.69
C PRO A 310 38.37 0.12 14.28
N LEU A 311 37.54 0.63 13.38
CA LEU A 311 37.99 1.30 12.15
C LEU A 311 37.44 2.73 12.12
N ASP A 312 38.37 3.60 11.77
CA ASP A 312 38.40 5.03 12.00
C ASP A 312 37.36 5.85 11.22
N SER A 313 36.96 6.92 11.90
CA SER A 313 36.57 8.26 11.44
C SER A 313 36.18 8.46 9.97
N PHE A 314 34.92 8.84 9.76
CA PHE A 314 34.61 10.00 8.91
C PHE A 314 33.64 10.92 9.65
N HIS A 315 34.13 12.14 9.92
CA HIS A 315 33.35 13.28 10.38
C HIS A 315 32.41 13.74 9.28
N PHE A 316 31.13 13.91 9.61
CA PHE A 316 30.31 14.95 8.96
C PHE A 316 29.50 15.69 10.02
N GLU A 317 29.57 17.01 9.95
CA GLU A 317 29.09 17.96 10.94
C GLU A 317 27.58 17.93 11.12
N ARG A 318 27.18 18.11 12.38
CA ARG A 318 25.81 18.15 12.88
C ARG A 318 25.24 19.54 12.61
N ALA A 319 24.56 19.72 11.48
CA ALA A 319 23.70 20.88 11.28
C ALA A 319 22.37 20.69 12.03
N GLN A 320 22.16 21.49 13.06
CA GLN A 320 20.89 21.65 13.76
C GLN A 320 19.78 22.09 12.77
N ARG A 321 18.59 21.47 12.84
CA ARG A 321 17.37 22.03 12.26
C ARG A 321 16.28 22.14 13.33
N PRO A 322 15.47 23.21 13.31
CA PRO A 322 14.45 23.47 14.32
C PRO A 322 13.19 22.63 14.08
N ALA A 323 12.42 22.47 15.16
CA ALA A 323 11.12 21.83 15.17
C ALA A 323 10.10 22.57 14.29
N ALA A 324 9.55 21.88 13.30
CA ALA A 324 8.28 22.22 12.67
C ALA A 324 7.67 20.98 12.00
N THR A 325 6.34 20.96 11.98
CA THR A 325 5.41 20.14 11.16
C THR A 325 4.77 18.90 11.79
N SER A 326 3.67 19.15 12.52
CA SER A 326 2.60 18.20 12.83
C SER A 326 1.53 18.10 11.71
N ASN A 327 1.81 18.58 10.50
CA ASN A 327 0.83 18.71 9.40
C ASN A 327 1.14 17.86 8.15
N LEU A 328 2.18 17.02 8.17
CA LEU A 328 2.57 16.17 7.03
C LEU A 328 1.88 14.79 7.03
N ALA A 329 1.51 14.25 8.19
CA ALA A 329 0.95 12.91 8.30
C ALA A 329 -0.48 12.77 7.73
N VAL A 330 -1.30 13.82 7.83
CA VAL A 330 -2.72 13.79 7.40
C VAL A 330 -2.90 13.84 5.88
N MET A 331 -1.85 14.16 5.11
CA MET A 331 -1.94 14.24 3.64
C MET A 331 -1.32 13.06 2.89
N ALA A 332 -0.52 12.22 3.55
CA ALA A 332 -0.02 11.00 2.93
C ALA A 332 -1.16 9.97 2.69
N GLU A 333 -2.17 9.93 3.55
CA GLU A 333 -3.33 9.02 3.42
C GLU A 333 -4.25 9.35 2.23
N ASP A 334 -4.46 10.63 1.90
CA ASP A 334 -5.28 11.06 0.76
C ASP A 334 -4.60 10.79 -0.61
N LEU A 335 -3.27 10.60 -0.64
CA LEU A 335 -2.51 10.31 -1.86
C LEU A 335 -2.25 8.82 -2.08
N LEU A 336 -2.35 8.01 -1.01
CA LEU A 336 -2.12 6.56 -1.06
C LEU A 336 -3.38 5.76 -1.42
N THR A 337 -4.57 6.29 -1.19
CA THR A 337 -5.85 5.60 -1.46
C THR A 337 -6.19 5.43 -2.96
N ASP A 338 -5.49 6.15 -3.85
CA ASP A 338 -5.65 6.05 -5.31
C ASP A 338 -4.51 5.27 -6.04
N ASN A 339 -3.50 4.76 -5.30
CA ASN A 339 -2.28 4.16 -5.87
C ASN A 339 -2.18 2.64 -5.74
N ALA A 340 -3.29 1.91 -5.90
CA ALA A 340 -3.23 0.49 -6.23
C ALA A 340 -2.87 0.35 -7.72
N VAL A 341 -1.58 0.27 -8.03
CA VAL A 341 -1.07 0.02 -9.40
C VAL A 341 -1.50 -1.38 -9.84
N SER A 342 -2.61 -1.45 -10.57
CA SER A 342 -2.89 -2.50 -11.54
C SER A 342 -2.47 -1.96 -12.91
N CYS A 343 -1.59 -2.66 -13.63
CA CYS A 343 -1.34 -2.37 -15.05
C CYS A 343 -2.68 -2.39 -15.80
N PRO A 344 -3.07 -1.31 -16.51
CA PRO A 344 -4.36 -1.29 -17.18
C PRO A 344 -4.35 -2.27 -18.35
N THR A 345 -5.34 -3.16 -18.38
CA THR A 345 -5.62 -4.03 -19.52
C THR A 345 -6.25 -3.17 -20.62
N PHE A 346 -5.66 -3.20 -21.82
CA PHE A 346 -6.14 -2.44 -22.97
C PHE A 346 -7.45 -3.08 -23.49
N GLY A 347 -8.60 -2.52 -23.09
CA GLY A 347 -9.92 -3.05 -23.42
C GLY A 347 -10.96 -1.96 -23.57
N GLN A 348 -11.31 -1.68 -24.84
CA GLN A 348 -12.47 -0.94 -25.37
C GLN A 348 -12.73 0.48 -24.81
N ARG A 349 -12.42 1.50 -25.64
CA ARG A 349 -12.92 2.88 -25.50
C ARG A 349 -14.13 3.12 -26.39
N GLU A 350 -15.15 3.77 -25.85
CA GLU A 350 -16.20 4.43 -26.64
C GLU A 350 -15.64 5.70 -27.33
N PRO A 351 -16.08 6.04 -28.54
CA PRO A 351 -15.55 7.17 -29.29
C PRO A 351 -16.18 8.48 -28.80
N PHE A 352 -15.39 9.34 -28.15
CA PHE A 352 -15.72 10.76 -28.00
C PHE A 352 -14.71 11.59 -28.79
N ILE A 353 -15.25 12.48 -29.62
CA ILE A 353 -14.58 13.23 -30.67
C ILE A 353 -13.70 14.31 -30.03
N HIS A 354 -12.41 14.01 -29.89
CA HIS A 354 -11.34 15.00 -29.87
C HIS A 354 -10.14 14.39 -30.58
N GLU A 355 -9.62 15.06 -31.60
CA GLU A 355 -8.47 14.64 -32.40
C GLU A 355 -7.30 14.20 -31.49
N CYS A 356 -6.84 12.96 -31.64
CA CYS A 356 -5.94 12.29 -30.69
C CYS A 356 -4.61 13.02 -30.52
N ALA A 357 -4.13 13.09 -29.28
CA ALA A 357 -2.89 13.79 -28.90
C ALA A 357 -1.64 13.23 -29.61
N GLU A 358 -1.61 11.93 -29.93
CA GLU A 358 -0.55 11.29 -30.71
C GLU A 358 -0.55 11.72 -32.17
N ASP A 359 -1.74 11.88 -32.77
CA ASP A 359 -1.93 12.29 -34.17
C ASP A 359 -1.47 13.75 -34.38
N LYS A 360 -1.52 14.58 -33.33
CA LYS A 360 -0.93 15.93 -33.33
C LYS A 360 0.60 15.92 -33.15
N ALA A 361 1.14 15.04 -32.30
CA ALA A 361 2.58 14.92 -32.03
C ALA A 361 3.38 14.34 -33.21
N GLN A 362 2.78 13.40 -33.94
CA GLN A 362 3.43 12.71 -35.05
C GLN A 362 3.46 13.56 -36.35
N ARG A 363 2.50 14.48 -36.56
CA ARG A 363 2.39 15.26 -37.80
C ARG A 363 3.44 16.38 -37.98
N GLN A 364 4.26 16.69 -36.97
CA GLN A 364 5.17 17.85 -37.02
C GLN A 364 6.65 17.53 -36.74
N ASN A 365 7.06 16.26 -36.65
CA ASN A 365 8.42 15.95 -36.22
C ASN A 365 9.21 15.12 -37.25
N PRO A 366 10.36 15.61 -37.75
CA PRO A 366 11.16 14.86 -38.71
C PRO A 366 11.79 13.63 -38.04
N GLU A 367 11.57 12.46 -38.63
CA GLU A 367 12.23 11.21 -38.23
C GLU A 367 13.75 11.41 -38.13
N GLY A 368 14.38 10.88 -37.08
CA GLY A 368 15.83 10.98 -36.86
C GLY A 368 16.31 12.21 -36.09
N LYS A 369 15.43 13.13 -35.64
CA LYS A 369 15.83 14.24 -34.75
C LYS A 369 15.95 13.76 -33.31
N VAL A 370 17.14 13.89 -32.73
CA VAL A 370 17.42 13.64 -31.31
C VAL A 370 17.53 14.99 -30.58
N LEU A 371 16.72 15.19 -29.55
CA LEU A 371 16.71 16.40 -28.73
C LEU A 371 17.33 16.11 -27.36
N LYS A 372 18.35 16.88 -26.96
CA LYS A 372 18.90 16.82 -25.60
C LYS A 372 17.92 17.44 -24.60
N VAL A 373 17.75 16.79 -23.46
CA VAL A 373 16.83 17.19 -22.39
C VAL A 373 17.52 17.04 -21.03
N ASN A 374 17.19 17.89 -20.06
CA ASN A 374 17.83 17.89 -18.74
C ASN A 374 16.94 17.29 -17.63
N SER A 375 15.70 16.95 -17.98
CA SER A 375 14.67 16.50 -17.05
C SER A 375 14.05 15.16 -17.46
N ALA A 376 14.83 14.31 -18.15
CA ALA A 376 14.40 12.99 -18.65
C ALA A 376 13.89 12.09 -17.51
N GLY A 377 14.49 12.23 -16.33
CA GLY A 377 14.15 11.49 -15.13
C GLY A 377 12.74 11.72 -14.58
N LEU A 378 12.06 12.80 -15.00
CA LEU A 378 10.63 13.02 -14.68
C LEU A 378 9.74 11.85 -15.13
N CYS A 379 10.18 11.07 -16.14
CA CYS A 379 9.47 9.87 -16.55
C CYS A 379 9.27 8.84 -15.44
N LEU A 380 10.16 8.79 -14.44
CA LEU A 380 10.05 7.85 -13.32
C LEU A 380 8.76 8.05 -12.53
N LEU A 381 8.22 9.27 -12.52
CA LEU A 381 6.99 9.62 -11.81
C LEU A 381 5.71 9.20 -12.55
N TRP A 382 5.80 8.55 -13.71
CA TRP A 382 4.65 8.27 -14.58
C TRP A 382 3.43 7.63 -13.86
N PRO A 383 3.57 6.68 -12.92
CA PRO A 383 2.39 6.08 -12.28
C PRO A 383 1.64 7.04 -11.38
N PHE A 384 2.34 8.05 -10.86
CA PHE A 384 1.75 9.06 -9.97
C PHE A 384 1.09 10.20 -10.72
N LEU A 385 1.47 10.45 -11.99
CA LEU A 385 0.97 11.59 -12.74
C LEU A 385 -0.56 11.62 -12.84
N PRO A 386 -1.29 10.50 -13.07
CA PRO A 386 -2.74 10.53 -13.10
C PRO A 386 -3.35 11.00 -11.77
N SER A 387 -2.88 10.46 -10.65
CA SER A 387 -3.40 10.84 -9.32
C SER A 387 -3.04 12.29 -8.99
N LEU A 388 -1.79 12.69 -9.23
CA LEU A 388 -1.31 14.07 -9.04
C LEU A 388 -2.15 15.06 -9.86
N PHE A 389 -2.34 14.82 -11.15
CA PHE A 389 -3.09 15.72 -12.01
C PHE A 389 -4.58 15.75 -11.67
N ARG A 390 -5.15 14.67 -11.13
CA ARG A 390 -6.52 14.66 -10.62
C ARG A 390 -6.63 15.53 -9.37
N HIS A 391 -5.69 15.40 -8.45
CA HIS A 391 -5.63 16.20 -7.23
C HIS A 391 -5.45 17.70 -7.53
N LEU A 392 -4.68 18.04 -8.57
CA LEU A 392 -4.50 19.41 -9.05
C LEU A 392 -5.67 19.92 -9.91
N GLY A 393 -6.62 19.06 -10.30
CA GLY A 393 -7.79 19.42 -11.09
C GLY A 393 -7.54 19.53 -12.61
N PHE A 394 -6.41 19.02 -13.11
CA PHE A 394 -6.06 19.08 -14.53
C PHE A 394 -6.70 17.97 -15.37
N ILE A 395 -7.01 16.82 -14.76
CA ILE A 395 -7.65 15.68 -15.42
C ILE A 395 -9.00 15.32 -14.78
N GLN A 396 -9.91 14.81 -15.60
CA GLN A 396 -11.16 14.20 -15.16
C GLN A 396 -11.31 12.82 -15.83
N ARG A 397 -11.61 11.78 -15.04
CA ARG A 397 -11.56 10.37 -15.48
C ARG A 397 -10.16 9.97 -15.97
N HIS A 398 -9.95 9.95 -17.29
CA HIS A 398 -8.72 9.48 -17.96
C HIS A 398 -8.16 10.49 -18.99
N ALA A 399 -8.66 11.73 -19.01
CA ALA A 399 -8.26 12.75 -19.96
C ALA A 399 -8.13 14.13 -19.30
N PHE A 400 -7.35 15.01 -19.91
CA PHE A 400 -7.24 16.40 -19.50
C PHE A 400 -8.53 17.17 -19.75
N VAL A 401 -8.84 18.10 -18.85
CA VAL A 401 -10.08 18.90 -18.92
C VAL A 401 -10.00 19.92 -20.05
N THR A 402 -8.84 20.54 -20.25
CA THR A 402 -8.57 21.52 -21.31
C THR A 402 -7.11 21.45 -21.77
N GLU A 403 -6.82 21.99 -22.95
CA GLU A 403 -5.43 22.18 -23.40
C GLU A 403 -4.65 23.11 -22.46
N ALA A 404 -5.28 24.15 -21.90
CA ALA A 404 -4.67 25.01 -20.89
C ALA A 404 -4.27 24.22 -19.63
N ALA A 405 -5.09 23.26 -19.20
CA ALA A 405 -4.77 22.38 -18.07
C ALA A 405 -3.59 21.44 -18.39
N GLN A 406 -3.43 20.98 -19.64
CA GLN A 406 -2.24 20.22 -20.06
C GLN A 406 -0.96 21.06 -19.94
N TYR A 407 -1.02 22.31 -20.39
CA TYR A 407 0.09 23.24 -20.29
C TYR A 407 0.45 23.57 -18.83
N GLN A 408 -0.55 23.79 -17.97
CA GLN A 408 -0.34 23.95 -16.53
C GLN A 408 0.26 22.70 -15.88
N ALA A 409 -0.18 21.51 -16.27
CA ALA A 409 0.39 20.25 -15.80
C ALA A 409 1.86 20.10 -16.21
N ALA A 410 2.21 20.44 -17.46
CA ALA A 410 3.59 20.44 -17.94
C ALA A 410 4.46 21.44 -17.16
N SER A 411 3.97 22.66 -16.90
CA SER A 411 4.66 23.63 -16.05
C SER A 411 4.84 23.13 -14.61
N CYS A 412 3.87 22.38 -14.06
CA CYS A 412 4.00 21.76 -12.74
C CYS A 412 5.10 20.69 -12.74
N LEU A 413 5.17 19.83 -13.77
CA LEU A 413 6.25 18.84 -13.89
C LEU A 413 7.63 19.48 -14.00
N GLN A 414 7.76 20.54 -14.80
CA GLN A 414 9.03 21.28 -14.90
C GLN A 414 9.43 21.91 -13.56
N ARG A 415 8.47 22.37 -12.74
CA ARG A 415 8.77 22.86 -11.40
C ARG A 415 9.31 21.76 -10.49
N LEU A 416 8.89 20.50 -10.67
CA LEU A 416 9.45 19.37 -9.91
C LEU A 416 10.90 19.07 -10.29
N SER A 417 11.33 19.34 -11.53
CA SER A 417 12.74 19.25 -11.89
C SER A 417 13.53 20.49 -11.49
N HIS A 418 12.96 21.71 -11.50
CA HIS A 418 13.71 22.95 -11.19
C HIS A 418 13.02 23.85 -10.15
N ILE A 419 12.89 23.38 -8.90
CA ILE A 419 12.18 24.09 -7.82
C ILE A 419 12.74 25.51 -7.55
N VAL A 420 14.05 25.74 -7.76
CA VAL A 420 14.72 27.00 -7.40
C VAL A 420 14.74 28.03 -8.54
N GLN A 421 14.49 27.61 -9.79
CA GLN A 421 14.73 28.44 -10.98
C GLN A 421 13.53 28.56 -11.94
N ALA A 422 12.35 28.04 -11.58
CA ALA A 422 11.16 28.13 -12.42
C ALA A 422 10.60 29.58 -12.48
N GLN A 423 11.27 30.45 -13.22
CA GLN A 423 10.63 31.58 -13.87
C GLN A 423 9.56 31.07 -14.86
N GLU A 424 8.71 31.97 -15.35
CA GLU A 424 7.68 31.72 -16.37
C GLU A 424 8.29 31.36 -17.73
N GLN A 425 9.08 30.29 -17.75
CA GLN A 425 9.69 29.69 -18.92
C GLN A 425 8.69 28.69 -19.50
N PRO A 426 8.71 28.49 -20.83
CA PRO A 426 7.95 27.42 -21.44
C PRO A 426 8.39 26.05 -20.90
N PRO A 427 7.46 25.09 -20.78
CA PRO A 427 7.80 23.72 -20.38
C PRO A 427 8.82 23.07 -21.32
N GLU A 428 9.79 22.36 -20.75
CA GLU A 428 10.74 21.57 -21.54
C GLU A 428 10.05 20.39 -22.25
N ALA A 429 10.74 19.82 -23.23
CA ALA A 429 10.18 18.75 -24.07
C ALA A 429 9.64 17.54 -23.29
N ILE A 430 10.28 17.11 -22.20
CA ILE A 430 9.82 15.96 -21.40
C ILE A 430 8.53 16.27 -20.63
N PRO A 431 8.45 17.33 -19.81
CA PRO A 431 7.19 17.77 -19.21
C PRO A 431 6.03 17.89 -20.21
N MET A 432 6.29 18.46 -21.39
CA MET A 432 5.30 18.57 -22.46
C MET A 432 4.85 17.21 -22.98
N LEU A 433 5.83 16.35 -23.31
CA LEU A 433 5.58 15.02 -23.81
C LEU A 433 4.71 14.25 -22.83
N LEU A 434 5.05 14.20 -21.55
CA LEU A 434 4.28 13.47 -20.54
C LEU A 434 2.82 13.94 -20.41
N CYS A 435 2.52 15.19 -20.79
CA CYS A 435 1.16 15.74 -20.80
C CYS A 435 0.42 15.58 -22.14
N GLY A 436 1.03 14.89 -23.12
CA GLY A 436 0.48 14.72 -24.47
C GLY A 436 0.56 15.98 -25.33
N LEU A 437 1.49 16.89 -25.02
CA LEU A 437 1.71 18.13 -25.77
C LEU A 437 2.88 17.99 -26.75
N THR A 438 2.75 18.67 -27.88
CA THR A 438 3.79 18.74 -28.92
C THR A 438 4.72 19.91 -28.65
N HIS A 439 6.04 19.68 -28.63
CA HIS A 439 7.01 20.77 -28.49
C HIS A 439 6.92 21.74 -29.67
N LYS A 440 6.55 23.00 -29.40
CA LYS A 440 6.52 24.08 -30.41
C LYS A 440 7.56 25.13 -30.06
N GLU A 441 8.26 25.67 -31.05
CA GLU A 441 9.38 26.61 -30.87
C GLU A 441 9.01 27.94 -30.22
N GLN A 442 7.73 28.31 -30.20
CA GLN A 442 7.24 29.52 -29.55
C GLN A 442 6.04 29.18 -28.67
N GLN A 443 6.28 29.06 -27.36
CA GLN A 443 5.23 28.87 -26.38
C GLN A 443 5.36 29.92 -25.27
N PRO A 444 4.26 30.57 -24.87
CA PRO A 444 4.29 31.48 -23.74
C PRO A 444 4.53 30.69 -22.46
N GLY A 445 5.27 31.29 -21.52
CA GLY A 445 5.36 30.78 -20.16
C GLY A 445 3.98 30.74 -19.53
N ILE A 446 3.60 29.60 -18.95
CA ILE A 446 2.33 29.47 -18.25
C ILE A 446 2.55 29.77 -16.77
N HIS A 447 1.81 30.74 -16.27
CA HIS A 447 1.77 31.02 -14.83
C HIS A 447 1.05 29.88 -14.11
N VAL A 448 1.74 29.25 -13.16
CA VAL A 448 1.13 28.28 -12.24
C VAL A 448 0.61 29.07 -11.05
N GLU A 449 -0.70 29.03 -10.83
CA GLU A 449 -1.35 29.70 -9.70
C GLU A 449 -0.72 29.29 -8.36
N SER A 450 -0.56 30.25 -7.45
CA SER A 450 0.10 30.02 -6.15
C SER A 450 -0.50 28.85 -5.36
N ALA A 451 -1.83 28.72 -5.34
CA ALA A 451 -2.52 27.63 -4.66
C ALA A 451 -2.19 26.25 -5.25
N THR A 452 -2.07 26.16 -6.59
CA THR A 452 -1.65 24.95 -7.29
C THR A 452 -0.19 24.64 -6.99
N ASN A 453 0.67 25.65 -6.96
CA ASN A 453 2.09 25.51 -6.62
C ASN A 453 2.29 25.01 -5.17
N GLU A 454 1.50 25.50 -4.21
CA GLU A 454 1.53 25.01 -2.83
C GLU A 454 1.13 23.53 -2.73
N LYS A 455 0.07 23.11 -3.42
CA LYS A 455 -0.35 21.71 -3.48
C LYS A 455 0.75 20.83 -4.09
N LEU A 456 1.36 21.30 -5.18
CA LEU A 456 2.46 20.59 -5.85
C LEU A 456 3.67 20.42 -4.94
N LEU A 457 4.12 21.48 -4.27
CA LEU A 457 5.27 21.42 -3.35
C LEU A 457 4.98 20.52 -2.14
N LYS A 458 3.75 20.55 -1.63
CA LYS A 458 3.31 19.67 -0.55
C LYS A 458 3.32 18.20 -0.99
N TRP A 459 2.79 17.90 -2.17
CA TRP A 459 2.87 16.57 -2.77
C TRP A 459 4.33 16.12 -2.93
N PHE A 460 5.19 16.99 -3.45
CA PHE A 460 6.59 16.68 -3.66
C PHE A 460 7.33 16.39 -2.33
N SER A 461 7.03 17.15 -1.28
CA SER A 461 7.60 16.89 0.05
C SER A 461 7.21 15.53 0.63
N ALA A 462 6.08 14.97 0.21
CA ALA A 462 5.59 13.67 0.66
C ALA A 462 6.10 12.51 -0.22
N LEU A 463 6.70 12.81 -1.39
CA LEU A 463 7.14 11.81 -2.37
C LEU A 463 8.03 10.69 -1.78
N PRO A 464 9.02 10.96 -0.89
CA PRO A 464 9.82 9.89 -0.29
C PRO A 464 8.97 8.85 0.46
N GLY A 465 7.91 9.29 1.13
CA GLY A 465 7.00 8.41 1.89
C GLY A 465 6.13 7.51 1.01
N LEU A 466 6.01 7.81 -0.28
CA LEU A 466 5.28 7.00 -1.26
C LEU A 466 6.15 5.91 -1.92
N LEU A 467 7.46 5.91 -1.64
CA LEU A 467 8.44 5.03 -2.26
C LEU A 467 8.92 3.93 -1.27
N PRO A 468 9.56 2.85 -1.77
CA PRO A 468 10.11 1.78 -0.94
C PRO A 468 11.08 2.30 0.14
N SER A 469 11.31 1.51 1.19
CA SER A 469 12.06 1.91 2.40
C SER A 469 13.44 2.52 2.13
N THR A 470 14.12 2.10 1.06
CA THR A 470 15.43 2.63 0.68
C THR A 470 15.36 4.08 0.22
N TRP A 471 14.24 4.47 -0.43
CA TRP A 471 13.97 5.81 -0.93
C TRP A 471 13.40 6.75 0.13
N GLN A 472 12.77 6.22 1.19
CA GLN A 472 12.26 7.01 2.32
C GLN A 472 13.37 7.77 3.08
N ARG A 473 14.63 7.33 2.92
CA ARG A 473 15.80 7.98 3.51
C ARG A 473 16.29 9.19 2.70
N LEU A 474 15.86 9.32 1.45
CA LEU A 474 16.21 10.43 0.57
C LEU A 474 15.32 11.63 0.90
N SER A 475 15.93 12.81 0.93
CA SER A 475 15.14 14.03 0.96
C SER A 475 14.49 14.26 -0.42
N PRO A 476 13.41 15.05 -0.50
CA PRO A 476 12.83 15.45 -1.78
C PRO A 476 13.88 16.10 -2.71
N VAL A 477 14.83 16.85 -2.15
CA VAL A 477 15.93 17.47 -2.92
C VAL A 477 16.85 16.40 -3.51
N ASP A 478 17.19 15.35 -2.77
CA ASP A 478 18.02 14.24 -3.27
C ASP A 478 17.29 13.52 -4.42
N ILE A 479 15.99 13.27 -4.28
CA ILE A 479 15.17 12.67 -5.34
C ILE A 479 15.17 13.56 -6.60
N GLN A 480 15.00 14.87 -6.42
CA GLN A 480 15.05 15.82 -7.53
C GLN A 480 16.40 15.78 -8.25
N GLN A 481 17.50 15.92 -7.51
CA GLN A 481 18.83 16.06 -8.09
C GLN A 481 19.32 14.76 -8.73
N TRP A 482 19.12 13.63 -8.08
CA TRP A 482 19.66 12.35 -8.56
C TRP A 482 18.76 11.67 -9.59
N PHE A 483 17.44 11.92 -9.53
CA PHE A 483 16.47 11.15 -10.32
C PHE A 483 15.55 11.98 -11.21
N LEU A 484 15.21 13.24 -10.91
CA LEU A 484 14.30 14.02 -11.76
C LEU A 484 15.03 14.96 -12.72
N GLN A 485 16.15 15.55 -12.30
CA GLN A 485 17.04 16.41 -13.10
C GLN A 485 18.01 15.60 -13.98
N ARG A 486 17.63 14.37 -14.33
CA ARG A 486 18.50 13.49 -15.10
C ARG A 486 18.60 13.95 -16.55
N PRO A 487 19.83 14.14 -17.07
CA PRO A 487 20.03 14.41 -18.48
C PRO A 487 19.66 13.19 -19.32
N GLY A 488 19.29 13.46 -20.56
CA GLY A 488 18.89 12.44 -21.50
C GLY A 488 18.62 12.99 -22.90
N TRP A 489 17.99 12.15 -23.71
CA TRP A 489 17.62 12.47 -25.08
C TRP A 489 16.21 12.02 -25.39
N LEU A 490 15.49 12.84 -26.15
CA LEU A 490 14.22 12.49 -26.75
C LEU A 490 14.47 12.19 -28.23
N ALA A 491 14.22 10.96 -28.65
CA ALA A 491 14.41 10.48 -30.00
C ALA A 491 13.09 9.99 -30.60
N TYR A 492 12.99 10.11 -31.92
CA TYR A 492 11.87 9.60 -32.71
C TYR A 492 12.41 8.55 -33.68
N GLU A 493 12.17 7.28 -33.35
CA GLU A 493 12.75 6.12 -34.02
C GLU A 493 11.63 5.29 -34.67
N GLN A 494 11.63 5.14 -35.99
CA GLN A 494 10.67 4.29 -36.71
C GLN A 494 9.20 4.54 -36.35
N GLY A 495 8.83 5.81 -36.12
CA GLY A 495 7.49 6.21 -35.71
C GLY A 495 7.20 6.09 -34.20
N ASP A 496 8.13 5.56 -33.40
CA ASP A 496 8.02 5.50 -31.94
C ASP A 496 8.76 6.66 -31.26
N THR A 497 8.18 7.16 -30.17
CA THR A 497 8.86 8.08 -29.25
C THR A 497 9.67 7.30 -28.22
N VAL A 498 10.97 7.61 -28.14
CA VAL A 498 11.91 6.94 -27.23
C VAL A 498 12.62 7.98 -26.38
N ILE A 499 12.59 7.79 -25.06
CA ILE A 499 13.35 8.59 -24.10
C ILE A 499 14.59 7.79 -23.70
N TYR A 500 15.76 8.36 -23.95
CA TYR A 500 17.03 7.88 -23.45
C TYR A 500 17.39 8.63 -22.18
N ILE A 501 17.71 7.93 -21.11
CA ILE A 501 18.19 8.51 -19.86
C ILE A 501 19.66 8.15 -19.76
N GLU A 502 20.52 9.15 -19.53
CA GLU A 502 21.93 8.91 -19.26
C GLU A 502 22.05 7.96 -18.04
N PRO A 503 23.04 7.05 -17.94
CA PRO A 503 23.25 6.22 -16.75
C PRO A 503 24.11 6.93 -15.70
N GLU A 504 23.80 6.77 -14.40
CA GLU A 504 24.57 7.33 -13.27
C GLU A 504 24.74 6.29 -12.14
N PRO A 505 25.72 6.45 -11.23
CA PRO A 505 25.97 5.49 -10.14
C PRO A 505 24.76 5.25 -9.22
N PHE A 506 23.88 6.24 -9.08
CA PHE A 506 22.68 6.15 -8.24
C PHE A 506 21.61 5.21 -8.79
N ASP A 507 21.75 4.74 -10.04
CA ASP A 507 20.79 3.81 -10.68
C ASP A 507 20.69 2.45 -9.98
N VAL A 508 21.66 2.11 -9.13
CA VAL A 508 21.55 0.95 -8.25
C VAL A 508 20.29 0.98 -7.37
N LEU A 509 19.79 2.18 -7.03
CA LEU A 509 18.58 2.38 -6.25
C LEU A 509 17.29 2.09 -7.05
N LEU A 510 17.37 2.04 -8.37
CA LEU A 510 16.25 1.67 -9.24
C LEU A 510 16.02 0.15 -9.30
N ASN A 511 16.93 -0.68 -8.76
CA ASN A 511 16.72 -2.13 -8.66
C ASN A 511 15.53 -2.48 -7.74
N GLU A 512 15.24 -1.63 -6.76
CA GLU A 512 14.11 -1.78 -5.85
C GLU A 512 12.90 -0.95 -6.30
N TRP A 513 12.92 -0.42 -7.52
CA TRP A 513 11.85 0.42 -8.02
C TRP A 513 10.57 -0.38 -8.27
N PRO A 514 9.37 0.10 -7.87
CA PRO A 514 8.19 -0.77 -7.81
C PRO A 514 7.52 -1.02 -9.16
N TRP A 515 7.94 -0.33 -10.22
CA TRP A 515 7.31 -0.40 -11.55
C TRP A 515 8.34 -0.43 -12.69
N PRO A 516 7.92 -0.77 -13.92
CA PRO A 516 8.80 -0.78 -15.07
C PRO A 516 9.45 0.60 -15.32
N THR A 517 10.77 0.60 -15.49
CA THR A 517 11.58 1.79 -15.83
C THR A 517 11.90 1.88 -17.32
N ASN A 518 11.43 0.93 -18.13
CA ASN A 518 11.68 0.83 -19.58
C ASN A 518 10.48 1.26 -20.44
N MET A 519 9.35 1.60 -19.81
CA MET A 519 8.15 2.08 -20.50
C MET A 519 7.32 2.99 -19.60
N ILE A 520 6.61 3.91 -20.24
CA ILE A 520 5.69 4.84 -19.60
C ILE A 520 4.29 4.54 -20.13
N VAL A 521 3.35 4.32 -19.22
CA VAL A 521 1.95 4.05 -19.56
C VAL A 521 1.08 5.12 -18.90
N LEU A 522 0.52 6.03 -19.69
CA LEU A 522 -0.37 7.08 -19.18
C LEU A 522 -1.76 6.95 -19.81
N PRO A 523 -2.83 7.28 -19.06
CA PRO A 523 -4.19 7.03 -19.50
C PRO A 523 -4.63 7.89 -20.69
N TRP A 524 -3.91 8.97 -21.02
CA TRP A 524 -4.20 9.80 -22.20
C TRP A 524 -3.35 9.42 -23.44
N PHE A 525 -2.51 8.39 -23.35
CA PHE A 525 -1.81 7.82 -24.51
C PHE A 525 -2.54 6.60 -25.08
N GLU A 526 -2.36 6.37 -26.38
CA GLU A 526 -2.81 5.15 -27.06
C GLU A 526 -1.72 4.08 -27.01
N ARG A 527 -0.44 4.49 -27.05
CA ARG A 527 0.71 3.57 -26.99
C ARG A 527 1.67 3.94 -25.85
N PRO A 528 2.34 2.95 -25.21
CA PRO A 528 3.38 3.23 -24.24
C PRO A 528 4.56 3.97 -24.87
N ILE A 529 5.16 4.92 -24.14
CA ILE A 529 6.43 5.56 -24.53
C ILE A 529 7.57 4.67 -24.07
N LYS A 530 8.53 4.39 -24.95
CA LYS A 530 9.70 3.56 -24.62
C LYS A 530 10.74 4.38 -23.86
N VAL A 531 11.33 3.77 -22.84
CA VAL A 531 12.43 4.34 -22.07
C VAL A 531 13.63 3.41 -22.16
N LYS A 532 14.79 3.96 -22.50
CA LYS A 532 16.07 3.24 -22.59
C LYS A 532 17.08 3.90 -21.66
N TRP A 533 17.80 3.09 -20.90
CA TRP A 533 18.89 3.53 -20.03
C TRP A 533 20.20 3.40 -20.80
N GLY A 534 20.79 4.54 -21.16
CA GLY A 534 21.92 4.63 -22.08
C GLY A 534 21.80 5.81 -23.04
N THR A 535 22.74 5.90 -23.97
CA THR A 535 22.74 6.92 -25.02
C THR A 535 22.03 6.40 -26.28
N PRO A 536 21.39 7.26 -27.08
CA PRO A 536 20.96 6.89 -28.42
C PRO A 536 22.18 6.40 -29.22
N SER A 537 21.97 5.40 -30.08
CA SER A 537 23.02 4.94 -30.99
C SER A 537 23.22 6.00 -32.09
N ASP A 538 24.47 6.39 -32.33
CA ASP A 538 24.86 7.34 -33.38
C ASP A 538 24.55 6.83 -34.80
#